data_AF-A0AAW2YLV8-F1
#
_entry.id   AF-A0AAW2YLV8-F1
#
_cell.length_a   1.000
_cell.length_b   1.000
_cell.length_c   1.000
_cell.angle_alpha   90.00
_cell.angle_beta   90.00
_cell.angle_gamma   90.00
#
_symmetry.space_group_name_H-M   'P 1'
#
loop_
_entity.id
_entity.type
_entity.pdbx_description
1 polymer ?
#
loop_
_entity_poly.entity_id
_entity_poly.type
_entity_poly.pdbx_seq_one_letter_code
_entity_poly.pdbx_strand_id
1 'polypeptide(L)'
;MNNILRTLVSKKKNRFKEDGFDLDLTYISDRIIAMGYPSVGAEQFYRNPLSEVRRFFDKYHRDNYMIYNLCSEPERTYDPYAFEGNVLRFPFDDHNPPPLSLFMPFCQSVDKYLAADPKNVVGIHCKAGKGRTGTMIVAYMLYCGLYKTVKEAALAYGATRTKNGQGITINSQLRSLFDFQHCVEKGFIFPKSDHILRLKSVLLYTTPHFDRDRGCSPYFIIEKRRMEYLELVCEQVFNSSNRFKPRQFVNTHKIIFEDINLVVDGDLRIKFFDQDSFMRGTKMFQFTLNTNFVDLDTLTLIVNRTQLDGMASKDVKGRFFDPDFYVELKFELIAKGLRHSLADVVKSDPSRFGKISPFSQEEVSSEEDCEEIPEKHKNT
;
A
#
# COMPACT_ATOMS: atom_id res chain seq x y z
N MET A 1 21.81 -29.05 -3.74
CA MET A 1 21.95 -27.61 -4.10
C MET A 1 20.67 -26.79 -3.89
N ASN A 2 19.48 -27.27 -4.30
CA ASN A 2 18.21 -26.51 -4.20
C ASN A 2 17.82 -26.07 -2.77
N ASN A 3 18.06 -26.88 -1.73
CA ASN A 3 17.74 -26.50 -0.34
C ASN A 3 18.58 -25.32 0.20
N ILE A 4 19.81 -25.13 -0.31
CA ILE A 4 20.68 -24.01 0.06
C ILE A 4 20.12 -22.71 -0.54
N LEU A 5 19.73 -22.73 -1.81
CA LEU A 5 19.11 -21.59 -2.51
C LEU A 5 17.78 -21.17 -1.86
N ARG A 6 16.92 -22.14 -1.51
CA ARG A 6 15.67 -21.88 -0.78
C ARG A 6 15.91 -21.23 0.57
N THR A 7 16.90 -21.71 1.32
CA THR A 7 17.28 -21.13 2.63
C THR A 7 17.77 -19.68 2.48
N LEU A 8 18.58 -19.41 1.45
CA LEU A 8 19.06 -18.05 1.13
C LEU A 8 17.92 -17.08 0.79
N VAL A 9 16.92 -17.52 0.02
CA VAL A 9 15.77 -16.69 -0.36
C VAL A 9 14.81 -16.45 0.81
N SER A 10 14.68 -17.42 1.72
CA SER A 10 13.94 -17.21 2.97
C SER A 10 14.67 -16.31 3.98
N LYS A 11 15.98 -16.07 3.81
CA LYS A 11 16.80 -15.25 4.72
C LYS A 11 16.55 -15.63 6.19
N LYS A 12 16.02 -14.69 6.98
CA LYS A 12 15.75 -14.81 8.42
C LYS A 12 14.31 -15.26 8.75
N LYS A 13 13.51 -15.74 7.78
CA LYS A 13 12.14 -16.21 8.04
C LYS A 13 12.13 -17.60 8.66
N ASN A 14 11.10 -17.88 9.44
CA ASN A 14 10.82 -19.23 9.93
C ASN A 14 10.23 -20.06 8.77
N ARG A 15 10.67 -21.31 8.66
CA ARG A 15 10.27 -22.24 7.59
C ARG A 15 9.59 -23.44 8.22
N PHE A 16 8.59 -23.99 7.54
CA PHE A 16 7.95 -25.24 7.91
C PHE A 16 8.82 -26.40 7.40
N LYS A 17 9.30 -27.24 8.31
CA LYS A 17 10.24 -28.35 8.03
C LYS A 17 9.80 -29.65 8.72
N GLU A 18 8.60 -30.12 8.39
CA GLU A 18 7.99 -31.30 8.99
C GLU A 18 7.36 -32.17 7.91
N ASP A 19 7.22 -33.48 8.17
CA ASP A 19 6.60 -34.47 7.28
C ASP A 19 7.03 -34.41 5.80
N GLY A 20 8.32 -34.20 5.58
CA GLY A 20 8.90 -34.10 4.22
C GLY A 20 8.59 -32.80 3.48
N PHE A 21 8.02 -31.79 4.14
CA PHE A 21 7.94 -30.43 3.61
C PHE A 21 9.17 -29.60 4.00
N ASP A 22 9.62 -28.72 3.11
CA ASP A 22 10.53 -27.61 3.42
C ASP A 22 10.00 -26.35 2.72
N LEU A 23 9.06 -25.67 3.37
CA LEU A 23 8.34 -24.53 2.82
C LEU A 23 8.64 -23.24 3.59
N ASP A 24 8.77 -22.14 2.85
CA ASP A 24 8.70 -20.79 3.41
C ASP A 24 7.24 -20.48 3.80
N LEU A 25 6.84 -21.02 4.94
CA LEU A 25 5.49 -21.04 5.47
C LEU A 25 5.58 -21.00 7.01
N THR A 26 4.68 -20.26 7.64
CA THR A 26 4.61 -20.16 9.11
C THR A 26 3.17 -19.97 9.55
N TYR A 27 2.71 -20.77 10.50
CA TYR A 27 1.49 -20.49 11.25
C TYR A 27 1.74 -19.28 12.14
N ILE A 28 1.06 -18.18 11.86
CA ILE A 28 1.06 -16.99 12.71
C ILE A 28 0.13 -17.22 13.92
N SER A 29 -0.97 -17.93 13.68
CA SER A 29 -1.81 -18.60 14.67
C SER A 29 -2.25 -19.95 14.09
N ASP A 30 -3.01 -20.74 14.85
CA ASP A 30 -3.51 -22.05 14.41
C ASP A 30 -4.27 -22.00 13.07
N ARG A 31 -4.87 -20.85 12.74
CA ARG A 31 -5.77 -20.68 11.59
C ARG A 31 -5.29 -19.65 10.56
N ILE A 32 -4.16 -18.98 10.81
CA ILE A 32 -3.62 -17.94 9.92
C ILE A 32 -2.19 -18.30 9.55
N ILE A 33 -1.96 -18.53 8.26
CA ILE A 33 -0.66 -18.91 7.71
C ILE A 33 -0.09 -17.75 6.90
N ALA A 34 1.15 -17.37 7.19
CA ALA A 34 1.94 -16.48 6.36
C ALA A 34 2.94 -17.30 5.52
N MET A 35 2.96 -17.10 4.20
CA MET A 35 3.85 -17.86 3.32
C MET A 35 4.48 -17.02 2.20
N GLY A 36 5.57 -17.54 1.64
CA GLY A 36 6.17 -17.05 0.40
C GLY A 36 5.35 -17.45 -0.83
N TYR A 37 5.62 -16.81 -1.96
CA TYR A 37 4.91 -17.05 -3.22
C TYR A 37 4.92 -18.53 -3.65
N PRO A 38 3.75 -19.14 -3.94
CA PRO A 38 3.66 -20.44 -4.58
C PRO A 38 4.08 -20.32 -6.04
N SER A 39 5.33 -20.68 -6.32
CA SER A 39 5.97 -20.47 -7.61
C SER A 39 5.66 -21.57 -8.63
N VAL A 40 5.51 -21.13 -9.89
CA VAL A 40 5.40 -21.95 -11.09
C VAL A 40 6.66 -21.75 -11.94
N GLY A 41 7.06 -22.76 -12.72
CA GLY A 41 8.22 -22.67 -13.62
C GLY A 41 9.56 -22.60 -12.89
N ALA A 42 10.54 -21.88 -13.44
CA ALA A 42 11.92 -21.90 -12.95
C ALA A 42 12.11 -21.34 -11.52
N GLU A 43 11.17 -20.54 -11.00
CA GLU A 43 11.28 -20.01 -9.64
C GLU A 43 11.10 -21.07 -8.54
N GLN A 44 10.53 -22.23 -8.86
CA GLN A 44 10.35 -23.35 -7.93
C GLN A 44 11.66 -23.90 -7.36
N PHE A 45 12.78 -23.65 -8.04
CA PHE A 45 14.11 -24.07 -7.58
C PHE A 45 14.57 -23.31 -6.33
N TYR A 46 14.06 -22.09 -6.11
CA TYR A 46 14.48 -21.24 -5.00
C TYR A 46 13.33 -20.64 -4.18
N ARG A 47 12.07 -20.83 -4.60
CA ARG A 47 10.85 -20.53 -3.82
C ARG A 47 10.06 -21.81 -3.53
N ASN A 48 8.88 -21.65 -2.91
CA ASN A 48 7.96 -22.76 -2.66
C ASN A 48 7.38 -23.24 -4.00
N PRO A 49 7.59 -24.50 -4.41
CA PRO A 49 6.88 -25.05 -5.57
C PRO A 49 5.37 -25.01 -5.30
N LEU A 50 4.57 -24.54 -6.27
CA LEU A 50 3.12 -24.49 -6.10
C LEU A 50 2.54 -25.87 -5.73
N SER A 51 3.02 -26.93 -6.38
CA SER A 51 2.58 -28.31 -6.11
C SER A 51 2.82 -28.75 -4.66
N GLU A 52 3.92 -28.31 -4.05
CA GLU A 52 4.23 -28.61 -2.65
C GLU A 52 3.38 -27.79 -1.68
N VAL A 53 3.05 -26.55 -2.03
CA VAL A 53 2.10 -25.73 -1.26
C VAL A 53 0.71 -26.35 -1.33
N ARG A 54 0.26 -26.78 -2.51
CA ARG A 54 -1.00 -27.50 -2.67
C ARG A 54 -1.00 -28.80 -1.85
N ARG A 55 0.04 -29.63 -1.99
CA ARG A 55 0.20 -30.87 -1.20
C ARG A 55 0.15 -30.62 0.31
N PHE A 56 0.69 -29.49 0.77
CA PHE A 56 0.61 -29.09 2.17
C PHE A 56 -0.84 -28.83 2.59
N PHE A 57 -1.56 -27.96 1.87
CA PHE A 57 -2.95 -27.66 2.20
C PHE A 57 -3.87 -28.88 2.05
N ASP A 58 -3.69 -29.70 1.02
CA ASP A 58 -4.46 -30.94 0.83
C ASP A 58 -4.18 -32.00 1.90
N LYS A 59 -3.00 -31.96 2.54
CA LYS A 59 -2.67 -32.89 3.62
C LYS A 59 -3.20 -32.42 4.97
N TYR A 60 -3.03 -31.14 5.31
CA TYR A 60 -3.34 -30.63 6.66
C TYR A 60 -4.72 -29.99 6.76
N HIS A 61 -5.27 -29.46 5.66
CA HIS A 61 -6.45 -28.58 5.65
C HIS A 61 -7.38 -28.84 4.46
N ARG A 62 -7.44 -30.08 3.97
CA ARG A 62 -8.31 -30.44 2.82
C ARG A 62 -9.73 -29.89 3.02
N ASP A 63 -10.27 -29.26 1.97
CA ASP A 63 -11.59 -28.62 1.94
C ASP A 63 -11.79 -27.43 2.91
N ASN A 64 -10.77 -27.08 3.70
CA ASN A 64 -10.86 -26.07 4.77
C ASN A 64 -9.81 -24.96 4.62
N TYR A 65 -9.31 -24.64 3.42
CA TYR A 65 -8.35 -23.55 3.21
C TYR A 65 -8.78 -22.51 2.16
N MET A 66 -8.41 -21.25 2.40
CA MET A 66 -8.52 -20.16 1.42
C MET A 66 -7.18 -19.44 1.27
N ILE A 67 -6.75 -19.20 0.04
CA ILE A 67 -5.50 -18.51 -0.27
C ILE A 67 -5.77 -17.04 -0.60
N TYR A 68 -4.99 -16.14 0.02
CA TYR A 68 -5.04 -14.71 -0.23
C TYR A 68 -3.74 -14.25 -0.90
N ASN A 69 -3.83 -13.87 -2.18
CA ASN A 69 -2.70 -13.37 -2.96
C ASN A 69 -2.67 -11.83 -2.94
N LEU A 70 -1.61 -11.27 -2.37
CA LEU A 70 -1.41 -9.82 -2.23
C LEU A 70 -0.57 -9.20 -3.37
N CYS A 71 -0.19 -9.97 -4.38
CA CYS A 71 0.65 -9.49 -5.47
C CYS A 71 -0.16 -8.71 -6.52
N SER A 72 0.26 -7.46 -6.77
CA SER A 72 -0.20 -6.68 -7.94
C SER A 72 0.58 -7.01 -9.21
N GLU A 73 1.74 -7.65 -9.07
CA GLU A 73 2.60 -7.98 -10.20
C GLU A 73 1.94 -9.08 -11.07
N PRO A 74 1.68 -8.85 -12.37
CA PRO A 74 0.99 -9.81 -13.23
C PRO A 74 1.67 -11.18 -13.31
N GLU A 75 3.01 -11.21 -13.30
CA GLU A 75 3.79 -12.45 -13.32
C GLU A 75 3.74 -13.24 -11.99
N ARG A 76 3.03 -12.70 -11.00
CA ARG A 76 2.77 -13.31 -9.68
C ARG A 76 1.31 -13.71 -9.50
N THR A 77 0.59 -13.79 -10.60
CA THR A 77 -0.69 -14.48 -10.68
C THR A 77 -0.46 -15.94 -11.11
N TYR A 78 -1.39 -16.80 -10.77
CA TYR A 78 -1.41 -18.22 -11.13
C TYR A 78 -2.87 -18.66 -11.26
N ASP A 79 -3.10 -19.75 -11.98
CA ASP A 79 -4.43 -20.32 -12.16
C ASP A 79 -5.09 -20.59 -10.79
N PRO A 80 -6.24 -19.97 -10.46
CA PRO A 80 -6.95 -20.24 -9.22
C PRO A 80 -7.33 -21.71 -9.02
N TYR A 81 -7.54 -22.48 -10.09
CA TYR A 81 -7.83 -23.91 -10.02
C TYR A 81 -6.64 -24.75 -9.53
N ALA A 82 -5.44 -24.17 -9.50
CA ALA A 82 -4.29 -24.78 -8.84
C ALA A 82 -4.54 -25.03 -7.33
N PHE A 83 -5.47 -24.28 -6.74
CA PHE A 83 -6.00 -24.44 -5.38
C PHE A 83 -7.53 -24.59 -5.39
N GLU A 84 -8.08 -25.26 -6.42
CA GLU A 84 -9.51 -25.61 -6.49
C GLU A 84 -10.47 -24.40 -6.47
N GLY A 85 -9.99 -23.24 -6.91
CA GLY A 85 -10.75 -22.00 -6.89
C GLY A 85 -10.73 -21.28 -5.54
N ASN A 86 -10.06 -21.83 -4.52
CA ASN A 86 -9.92 -21.25 -3.19
C ASN A 86 -8.82 -20.17 -3.14
N VAL A 87 -8.90 -19.20 -4.05
CA VAL A 87 -7.94 -18.09 -4.16
C VAL A 87 -8.67 -16.77 -4.31
N LEU A 88 -8.41 -15.82 -3.42
CA LEU A 88 -8.84 -14.42 -3.53
C LEU A 88 -7.63 -13.49 -3.68
N ARG A 89 -7.81 -12.39 -4.39
CA ARG A 89 -6.77 -11.39 -4.64
C ARG A 89 -7.09 -10.07 -3.94
N PHE A 90 -6.08 -9.52 -3.26
CA PHE A 90 -6.10 -8.19 -2.66
C PHE A 90 -4.77 -7.49 -3.02
N PRO A 91 -4.59 -7.12 -4.30
CA PRO A 91 -3.27 -6.79 -4.84
C PRO A 91 -2.77 -5.42 -4.39
N PHE A 92 -1.48 -5.34 -4.02
CA PHE A 92 -0.77 -4.07 -3.91
C PHE A 92 0.75 -4.22 -4.10
N ASP A 93 1.37 -3.11 -4.52
CA ASP A 93 2.77 -3.07 -4.97
C ASP A 93 3.76 -3.57 -3.93
N ASP A 94 4.80 -4.26 -4.41
CA ASP A 94 5.92 -4.66 -3.57
C ASP A 94 6.57 -3.46 -2.88
N HIS A 95 6.93 -3.64 -1.62
CA HIS A 95 7.51 -2.59 -0.77
C HIS A 95 6.66 -1.31 -0.59
N ASN A 96 5.34 -1.38 -0.81
CA ASN A 96 4.41 -0.29 -0.53
C ASN A 96 3.32 -0.76 0.46
N PRO A 97 2.61 0.15 1.15
CA PRO A 97 1.38 -0.19 1.84
C PRO A 97 0.22 -0.41 0.86
N PRO A 98 -0.84 -1.14 1.24
CA PRO A 98 -2.10 -1.11 0.51
C PRO A 98 -2.74 0.29 0.60
N PRO A 99 -3.64 0.69 -0.33
CA PRO A 99 -4.56 1.80 -0.09
C PRO A 99 -5.42 1.52 1.15
N LEU A 100 -5.82 2.58 1.88
CA LEU A 100 -6.60 2.42 3.11
C LEU A 100 -7.91 1.64 2.88
N SER A 101 -8.52 1.86 1.71
CA SER A 101 -9.76 1.19 1.31
C SER A 101 -9.65 -0.33 1.16
N LEU A 102 -8.43 -0.89 1.06
CA LEU A 102 -8.23 -2.34 0.89
C LEU A 102 -8.27 -3.10 2.23
N PHE A 103 -8.00 -2.43 3.36
CA PHE A 103 -7.91 -3.11 4.66
C PHE A 103 -9.22 -3.76 5.08
N MET A 104 -10.34 -3.02 5.03
CA MET A 104 -11.63 -3.54 5.49
C MET A 104 -12.15 -4.72 4.66
N PRO A 105 -12.24 -4.63 3.33
CA PRO A 105 -12.68 -5.75 2.50
C PRO A 105 -11.82 -7.01 2.70
N PHE A 106 -10.50 -6.85 2.87
CA PHE A 106 -9.63 -7.97 3.19
C PHE A 106 -9.99 -8.59 4.55
N CYS A 107 -10.09 -7.77 5.60
CA CYS A 107 -10.38 -8.27 6.94
C CYS A 107 -11.74 -8.96 7.01
N GLN A 108 -12.78 -8.38 6.40
CA GLN A 108 -14.11 -8.97 6.31
C GLN A 108 -14.11 -10.31 5.55
N SER A 109 -13.34 -10.41 4.47
CA SER A 109 -13.22 -11.66 3.70
C SER A 109 -12.57 -12.76 4.55
N VAL A 110 -11.48 -12.44 5.24
CA VAL A 110 -10.79 -13.40 6.14
C VAL A 110 -11.71 -13.81 7.28
N ASP A 111 -12.35 -12.85 7.94
CA ASP A 111 -13.26 -13.08 9.06
C ASP A 111 -14.44 -13.97 8.64
N LYS A 112 -15.11 -13.65 7.54
CA LYS A 112 -16.22 -14.42 6.99
C LYS A 112 -15.82 -15.87 6.70
N TYR A 113 -14.65 -16.08 6.10
CA TYR A 113 -14.17 -17.42 5.80
C TYR A 113 -13.85 -18.22 7.07
N LEU A 114 -13.16 -17.61 8.03
CA LEU A 114 -12.81 -18.26 9.30
C LEU A 114 -14.05 -18.50 10.20
N ALA A 115 -15.06 -17.64 10.14
CA ALA A 115 -16.30 -17.81 10.91
C ALA A 115 -17.18 -18.96 10.39
N ALA A 116 -17.06 -19.32 9.11
CA ALA A 116 -17.92 -20.33 8.48
C ALA A 116 -17.71 -21.76 9.01
N ASP A 117 -16.49 -22.10 9.43
CA ASP A 117 -16.15 -23.40 10.01
C ASP A 117 -14.94 -23.23 10.95
N PRO A 118 -14.95 -23.73 12.20
CA PRO A 118 -13.78 -23.68 13.09
C PRO A 118 -12.52 -24.37 12.54
N LYS A 119 -12.64 -25.29 11.58
CA LYS A 119 -11.51 -25.93 10.88
C LYS A 119 -10.90 -25.06 9.78
N ASN A 120 -11.59 -24.02 9.34
CA ASN A 120 -11.10 -23.18 8.24
C ASN A 120 -9.79 -22.49 8.60
N VAL A 121 -8.86 -22.46 7.66
CA VAL A 121 -7.58 -21.74 7.75
C VAL A 121 -7.37 -20.84 6.54
N VAL A 122 -6.58 -19.78 6.69
CA VAL A 122 -6.22 -18.89 5.58
C VAL A 122 -4.73 -18.90 5.32
N GLY A 123 -4.34 -19.01 4.04
CA GLY A 123 -2.96 -18.89 3.57
C GLY A 123 -2.73 -17.54 2.90
N ILE A 124 -2.07 -16.61 3.58
CA ILE A 124 -1.85 -15.24 3.08
C ILE A 124 -0.42 -15.12 2.57
N HIS A 125 -0.24 -14.65 1.34
CA HIS A 125 1.08 -14.55 0.74
C HIS A 125 1.25 -13.29 -0.11
N CYS A 126 2.51 -12.95 -0.32
CA CYS A 126 2.95 -12.01 -1.36
C CYS A 126 4.12 -12.66 -2.10
N LYS A 127 5.13 -11.90 -2.53
CA LYS A 127 6.38 -12.48 -3.05
C LYS A 127 7.18 -13.24 -1.99
N ALA A 128 7.47 -12.57 -0.87
CA ALA A 128 8.37 -13.08 0.17
C ALA A 128 7.67 -13.42 1.49
N GLY A 129 6.36 -13.20 1.61
CA GLY A 129 5.62 -13.50 2.84
C GLY A 129 6.11 -12.70 4.05
N LYS A 130 6.49 -11.43 3.85
CA LYS A 130 7.13 -10.59 4.88
C LYS A 130 6.37 -9.29 5.13
N GLY A 131 6.68 -8.22 4.37
CA GLY A 131 6.11 -6.88 4.58
C GLY A 131 4.61 -6.83 4.27
N ARG A 132 4.24 -7.02 2.99
CA ARG A 132 2.83 -7.00 2.54
C ARG A 132 1.93 -7.97 3.33
N THR A 133 2.36 -9.23 3.43
CA THR A 133 1.68 -10.27 4.22
C THR A 133 1.53 -9.85 5.68
N GLY A 134 2.59 -9.32 6.28
CA GLY A 134 2.55 -8.83 7.66
C GLY A 134 1.58 -7.68 7.84
N THR A 135 1.57 -6.73 6.92
CA THR A 135 0.63 -5.60 6.93
C THR A 135 -0.81 -6.10 6.98
N MET A 136 -1.21 -7.01 6.08
CA MET A 136 -2.59 -7.47 6.06
C MET A 136 -2.95 -8.38 7.25
N ILE A 137 -2.02 -9.21 7.73
CA ILE A 137 -2.24 -10.05 8.92
C ILE A 137 -2.36 -9.18 10.18
N VAL A 138 -1.49 -8.18 10.36
CA VAL A 138 -1.56 -7.24 11.49
C VAL A 138 -2.85 -6.44 11.45
N ALA A 139 -3.30 -6.00 10.27
CA ALA A 139 -4.61 -5.37 10.14
C ALA A 139 -5.74 -6.31 10.59
N TYR A 140 -5.73 -7.58 10.15
CA TYR A 140 -6.74 -8.54 10.58
C TYR A 140 -6.71 -8.80 12.10
N MET A 141 -5.52 -8.87 12.69
CA MET A 141 -5.35 -9.02 14.15
C MET A 141 -5.95 -7.85 14.95
N LEU A 142 -5.90 -6.63 14.43
CA LEU A 142 -6.58 -5.48 15.02
C LEU A 142 -8.09 -5.56 14.78
N TYR A 143 -8.50 -5.94 13.57
CA TYR A 143 -9.90 -6.07 13.18
C TYR A 143 -10.66 -7.06 14.07
N CYS A 144 -10.11 -8.25 14.30
CA CYS A 144 -10.76 -9.27 15.14
C CYS A 144 -10.54 -9.06 16.64
N GLY A 145 -9.90 -7.96 17.05
CA GLY A 145 -9.66 -7.62 18.45
C GLY A 145 -8.62 -8.49 19.17
N LEU A 146 -7.84 -9.30 18.44
CA LEU A 146 -6.78 -10.13 19.02
C LEU A 146 -5.68 -9.26 19.66
N TYR A 147 -5.40 -8.10 19.07
CA TYR A 147 -4.50 -7.10 19.62
C TYR A 147 -5.17 -5.72 19.59
N LYS A 148 -4.83 -4.87 20.56
CA LYS A 148 -5.37 -3.50 20.63
C LYS A 148 -4.51 -2.50 19.87
N THR A 149 -3.20 -2.77 19.74
CA THR A 149 -2.26 -1.83 19.12
C THR A 149 -1.45 -2.45 17.99
N VAL A 150 -1.15 -1.65 16.98
CA VAL A 150 -0.25 -2.00 15.86
C VAL A 150 1.10 -2.46 16.38
N LYS A 151 1.61 -1.83 17.44
CA LYS A 151 2.91 -2.15 18.02
C LYS A 151 2.96 -3.59 18.54
N GLU A 152 1.96 -4.00 19.32
CA GLU A 152 1.87 -5.37 19.85
C GLU A 152 1.66 -6.39 18.74
N ALA A 153 0.72 -6.14 17.84
CA ALA A 153 0.41 -7.03 16.72
C ALA A 153 1.61 -7.20 15.76
N ALA A 154 2.30 -6.11 15.41
CA ALA A 154 3.48 -6.16 14.55
C ALA A 154 4.66 -6.86 15.22
N LEU A 155 4.83 -6.69 16.54
CA LEU A 155 5.86 -7.40 17.31
C LEU A 155 5.56 -8.90 17.34
N ALA A 156 4.32 -9.29 17.62
CA ALA A 156 3.89 -10.68 17.61
C ALA A 156 4.09 -11.34 16.24
N TYR A 157 3.62 -10.69 15.16
CA TYR A 157 3.85 -11.14 13.80
C TYR A 157 5.35 -11.27 13.48
N GLY A 158 6.16 -10.28 13.87
CA GLY A 158 7.60 -10.26 13.65
C GLY A 158 8.32 -11.42 14.35
N ALA A 159 7.99 -11.68 15.62
CA ALA A 159 8.54 -12.75 16.44
C ALA A 159 8.19 -14.14 15.88
N THR A 160 6.94 -14.32 15.43
CA THR A 160 6.49 -15.60 14.86
C THR A 160 7.04 -15.82 13.45
N ARG A 161 7.02 -14.80 12.58
CA ARG A 161 7.39 -14.96 11.17
C ARG A 161 8.90 -14.96 10.92
N THR A 162 9.68 -14.31 11.78
CA THR A 162 11.12 -14.08 11.54
C THR A 162 11.98 -14.36 12.76
N LYS A 163 13.19 -14.88 12.52
CA LYS A 163 14.20 -15.17 13.55
C LYS A 163 14.76 -13.92 14.23
N ASN A 164 14.57 -12.74 13.65
CA ASN A 164 15.08 -11.47 14.19
C ASN A 164 13.98 -10.49 14.59
N GLY A 165 12.72 -10.94 14.70
CA GLY A 165 11.59 -10.11 15.11
C GLY A 165 11.18 -9.02 14.11
N GLN A 166 11.82 -8.93 12.94
CA GLN A 166 11.61 -7.85 11.98
C GLN A 166 10.64 -8.29 10.87
N GLY A 167 9.35 -8.34 11.17
CA GLY A 167 8.28 -8.68 10.22
C GLY A 167 8.00 -7.56 9.21
N ILE A 168 7.62 -6.38 9.71
CA ILE A 168 7.30 -5.20 8.89
C ILE A 168 8.37 -4.13 9.16
N THR A 169 9.07 -3.69 8.11
CA THR A 169 10.22 -2.78 8.24
C THR A 169 10.12 -1.55 7.34
N ILE A 170 9.03 -1.40 6.61
CA ILE A 170 8.78 -0.25 5.73
C ILE A 170 7.90 0.71 6.50
N ASN A 171 8.30 1.99 6.58
CA ASN A 171 7.62 2.96 7.42
C ASN A 171 6.25 3.31 6.89
N SER A 172 6.08 3.39 5.57
CA SER A 172 4.76 3.59 4.97
C SER A 172 3.80 2.43 5.24
N GLN A 173 4.29 1.18 5.35
CA GLN A 173 3.47 0.04 5.79
C GLN A 173 3.01 0.18 7.24
N LEU A 174 3.88 0.61 8.14
CA LEU A 174 3.52 0.89 9.52
C LEU A 174 2.56 2.07 9.65
N ARG A 175 2.79 3.16 8.89
CA ARG A 175 1.90 4.33 8.87
C ARG A 175 0.48 3.94 8.49
N SER A 176 0.30 3.20 7.40
CA SER A 176 -1.02 2.73 6.97
C SER A 176 -1.73 1.85 8.01
N LEU A 177 -0.97 1.13 8.84
CA LEU A 177 -1.52 0.35 9.95
C LEU A 177 -1.95 1.23 11.11
N PHE A 178 -1.22 2.31 11.43
CA PHE A 178 -1.66 3.30 12.41
C PHE A 178 -2.90 4.05 11.95
N ASP A 179 -2.98 4.39 10.66
CA ASP A 179 -4.18 4.97 10.04
C ASP A 179 -5.38 4.01 10.16
N PHE A 180 -5.16 2.72 9.89
CA PHE A 180 -6.19 1.69 10.08
C PHE A 180 -6.56 1.49 11.56
N GLN A 181 -5.60 1.48 12.49
CA GLN A 181 -5.86 1.40 13.94
C GLN A 181 -6.77 2.55 14.39
N HIS A 182 -6.51 3.77 13.92
CA HIS A 182 -7.37 4.92 14.20
C HIS A 182 -8.81 4.67 13.74
N CYS A 183 -9.00 4.07 12.55
CA CYS A 183 -10.33 3.70 12.06
C CYS A 183 -10.98 2.64 12.96
N VAL A 184 -10.23 1.63 13.41
CA VAL A 184 -10.70 0.57 14.33
C VAL A 184 -11.15 1.19 15.67
N GLU A 185 -10.35 2.07 16.27
CA GLU A 185 -10.66 2.77 17.53
C GLU A 185 -11.93 3.62 17.44
N LYS A 186 -12.27 4.09 16.24
CA LYS A 186 -13.51 4.83 15.94
C LYS A 186 -14.69 3.92 15.59
N GLY A 187 -14.58 2.60 15.79
CA GLY A 187 -15.64 1.64 15.47
C GLY A 187 -15.72 1.29 13.99
N PHE A 188 -14.57 1.12 13.33
CA PHE A 188 -14.45 0.87 11.89
C PHE A 188 -15.04 1.98 11.02
N ILE A 189 -15.05 3.21 11.53
CA ILE A 189 -15.44 4.39 10.76
C ILE A 189 -14.23 4.84 9.95
N PHE A 190 -14.27 4.53 8.66
CA PHE A 190 -13.28 5.04 7.71
C PHE A 190 -13.62 6.49 7.40
N PRO A 191 -12.63 7.40 7.43
CA PRO A 191 -12.88 8.76 7.03
C PRO A 191 -13.33 8.75 5.57
N LYS A 192 -14.59 9.13 5.35
CA LYS A 192 -15.00 9.66 4.05
C LYS A 192 -14.17 10.93 3.86
N SER A 193 -13.66 11.18 2.66
CA SER A 193 -13.00 12.45 2.35
C SER A 193 -14.04 13.57 2.41
N ASP A 194 -14.39 13.98 3.63
CA ASP A 194 -15.29 15.07 3.94
C ASP A 194 -14.60 16.42 3.74
N HIS A 195 -13.30 16.40 3.45
CA HIS A 195 -12.50 17.54 3.12
C HIS A 195 -11.64 17.30 1.87
N ILE A 196 -11.34 18.40 1.18
CA ILE A 196 -10.42 18.44 0.05
C ILE A 196 -9.27 19.36 0.43
N LEU A 197 -8.04 18.89 0.22
CA LEU A 197 -6.84 19.68 0.48
C LEU A 197 -6.18 20.11 -0.84
N ARG A 198 -5.54 21.27 -0.81
CA ARG A 198 -4.58 21.69 -1.83
C ARG A 198 -3.17 21.58 -1.26
N LEU A 199 -2.29 20.81 -1.87
CA LEU A 199 -0.86 20.86 -1.57
C LEU A 199 -0.28 22.17 -2.14
N LYS A 200 0.24 23.03 -1.26
CA LYS A 200 0.80 24.33 -1.60
C LYS A 200 2.30 24.29 -1.78
N SER A 201 2.98 23.66 -0.82
CA SER A 201 4.43 23.55 -0.84
C SER A 201 4.95 22.26 -0.23
N VAL A 202 6.14 21.89 -0.68
CA VAL A 202 6.93 20.76 -0.20
C VAL A 202 8.30 21.31 0.14
N LEU A 203 8.76 21.06 1.37
CA LEU A 203 10.03 21.57 1.87
C LEU A 203 10.90 20.40 2.33
N LEU A 204 12.18 20.43 1.96
CA LEU A 204 13.21 19.54 2.49
C LEU A 204 14.08 20.36 3.44
N TYR A 205 14.18 19.93 4.69
CA TYR A 205 15.06 20.56 5.67
C TYR A 205 16.39 19.83 5.71
N THR A 206 17.47 20.62 5.63
CA THR A 206 18.83 20.22 5.26
C THR A 206 18.97 19.71 3.81
N THR A 207 20.20 19.64 3.32
CA THR A 207 20.50 19.26 1.93
C THR A 207 20.94 17.80 1.87
N PRO A 208 20.21 16.92 1.17
CA PRO A 208 20.68 15.57 0.88
C PRO A 208 21.99 15.56 0.08
N HIS A 209 22.84 14.55 0.32
CA HIS A 209 24.21 14.45 -0.22
C HIS A 209 24.32 13.37 -1.30
N PHE A 210 23.80 13.63 -2.49
CA PHE A 210 23.81 12.71 -3.64
C PHE A 210 24.87 13.06 -4.68
N ASP A 211 25.25 14.33 -4.76
CA ASP A 211 26.26 14.85 -5.66
C ASP A 211 27.68 14.79 -5.05
N ARG A 212 28.71 14.96 -5.89
CA ARG A 212 30.13 14.94 -5.48
C ARG A 212 30.49 16.00 -4.45
N ASP A 213 29.84 17.15 -4.51
CA ASP A 213 29.99 18.28 -3.58
C ASP A 213 29.11 18.17 -2.34
N ARG A 214 28.52 16.98 -2.11
CA ARG A 214 27.53 16.71 -1.07
C ARG A 214 26.24 17.54 -1.22
N GLY A 215 25.91 17.92 -2.45
CA GLY A 215 24.62 18.51 -2.80
C GLY A 215 23.60 17.51 -3.34
N CYS A 216 22.50 18.01 -3.89
CA CYS A 216 21.56 17.26 -4.71
C CYS A 216 20.84 18.18 -5.71
N SER A 217 20.27 17.60 -6.75
CA SER A 217 19.38 18.23 -7.73
C SER A 217 17.98 17.61 -7.66
N PRO A 218 17.19 17.91 -6.61
CA PRO A 218 16.00 17.14 -6.28
C PRO A 218 14.82 17.48 -7.18
N TYR A 219 14.03 16.46 -7.50
CA TYR A 219 12.67 16.58 -7.99
C TYR A 219 11.80 15.48 -7.38
N PHE A 220 10.48 15.62 -7.45
CA PHE A 220 9.56 14.64 -6.90
C PHE A 220 8.35 14.39 -7.79
N ILE A 221 7.79 13.20 -7.62
CA ILE A 221 6.59 12.73 -8.31
C ILE A 221 5.55 12.37 -7.25
N ILE A 222 4.30 12.81 -7.46
CA ILE A 222 3.14 12.43 -6.65
C ILE A 222 2.26 11.50 -7.46
N GLU A 223 1.92 10.37 -6.87
CA GLU A 223 0.98 9.39 -7.42
C GLU A 223 -0.23 9.23 -6.50
N LYS A 224 -1.43 9.32 -7.06
CA LYS A 224 -2.67 8.95 -6.38
C LYS A 224 -2.85 7.44 -6.50
N ARG A 225 -3.22 6.79 -5.40
CA ARG A 225 -3.35 5.33 -5.31
C ARG A 225 -4.77 4.98 -4.89
N ARG A 226 -5.43 4.11 -5.66
CA ARG A 226 -6.79 3.66 -5.35
C ARG A 226 -7.05 2.27 -5.90
N MET A 227 -8.04 1.60 -5.33
CA MET A 227 -8.55 0.34 -5.87
C MET A 227 -9.61 0.66 -6.92
N GLU A 228 -9.48 0.10 -8.12
CA GLU A 228 -10.50 0.11 -9.18
C GLU A 228 -10.68 -1.30 -9.70
N TYR A 229 -11.93 -1.79 -9.78
CA TYR A 229 -12.23 -3.13 -10.27
C TYR A 229 -11.36 -4.24 -9.66
N LEU A 230 -11.10 -4.15 -8.33
CA LEU A 230 -10.25 -5.05 -7.54
C LEU A 230 -8.75 -5.02 -7.86
N GLU A 231 -8.29 -4.08 -8.69
CA GLU A 231 -6.88 -3.85 -9.00
C GLU A 231 -6.37 -2.53 -8.40
N LEU A 232 -5.07 -2.49 -8.10
CA LEU A 232 -4.42 -1.26 -7.66
C LEU A 232 -4.10 -0.37 -8.86
N VAL A 233 -4.69 0.82 -8.89
CA VAL A 233 -4.36 1.88 -9.84
C VAL A 233 -3.43 2.89 -9.18
N CYS A 234 -2.34 3.22 -9.88
CA CYS A 234 -1.39 4.28 -9.49
C CYS A 234 -1.35 5.33 -10.61
N GLU A 235 -1.94 6.49 -10.35
CA GLU A 235 -2.02 7.59 -11.31
C GLU A 235 -0.99 8.66 -10.94
N GLN A 236 -0.06 8.99 -11.85
CA GLN A 236 0.84 10.11 -11.65
C GLN A 236 0.08 11.43 -11.82
N VAL A 237 -0.19 12.12 -10.73
CA VAL A 237 -0.94 13.38 -10.72
C VAL A 237 -0.04 14.62 -10.75
N PHE A 238 1.25 14.47 -10.42
CA PHE A 238 2.20 15.58 -10.43
C PHE A 238 3.64 15.12 -10.62
N ASN A 239 4.41 15.90 -11.40
CA ASN A 239 5.85 15.77 -11.49
C ASN A 239 6.48 17.17 -11.38
N SER A 240 7.28 17.38 -10.34
CA SER A 240 7.87 18.68 -10.05
C SER A 240 8.85 19.13 -11.13
N SER A 241 9.51 18.21 -11.85
CA SER A 241 10.48 18.58 -12.89
C SER A 241 9.85 19.23 -14.12
N ASN A 242 8.54 19.03 -14.33
CA ASN A 242 7.78 19.68 -15.39
C ASN A 242 7.47 21.16 -15.08
N ARG A 243 7.57 21.57 -13.81
CA ARG A 243 7.30 22.95 -13.36
C ARG A 243 8.54 23.67 -12.87
N PHE A 244 9.36 22.97 -12.10
CA PHE A 244 10.59 23.47 -11.51
C PHE A 244 11.74 22.70 -12.15
N LYS A 245 12.51 23.35 -13.01
CA LYS A 245 13.72 22.73 -13.56
C LYS A 245 14.61 22.31 -12.38
N PRO A 246 14.99 21.02 -12.27
CA PRO A 246 15.88 20.56 -11.20
C PRO A 246 17.15 21.41 -11.24
N ARG A 247 17.53 21.95 -10.08
CA ARG A 247 18.74 22.75 -9.91
C ARG A 247 19.51 22.18 -8.74
N GLN A 248 20.82 22.36 -8.78
CA GLN A 248 21.70 21.88 -7.74
C GLN A 248 21.55 22.74 -6.47
N PHE A 249 21.53 22.07 -5.32
CA PHE A 249 21.57 22.67 -3.99
C PHE A 249 22.73 22.06 -3.22
N VAL A 250 23.54 22.92 -2.58
CA VAL A 250 24.72 22.52 -1.79
C VAL A 250 24.70 23.31 -0.49
N ASN A 251 24.89 22.63 0.66
CA ASN A 251 24.94 23.24 1.99
C ASN A 251 23.78 24.21 2.30
N THR A 252 22.57 23.92 1.79
CA THR A 252 21.38 24.72 2.06
C THR A 252 20.65 24.23 3.31
N HIS A 253 20.16 25.16 4.13
CA HIS A 253 19.35 24.82 5.30
C HIS A 253 17.97 24.27 4.91
N LYS A 254 17.45 24.67 3.75
CA LYS A 254 16.12 24.29 3.28
C LYS A 254 16.02 24.39 1.76
N ILE A 255 15.40 23.39 1.15
CA ILE A 255 15.00 23.37 -0.26
C ILE A 255 13.47 23.49 -0.32
N ILE A 256 12.95 24.42 -1.12
CA ILE A 256 11.53 24.76 -1.14
C ILE A 256 10.98 24.58 -2.55
N PHE A 257 9.89 23.81 -2.66
CA PHE A 257 9.03 23.74 -3.83
C PHE A 257 7.71 24.44 -3.49
N GLU A 258 7.54 25.69 -3.94
CA GLU A 258 6.34 26.50 -3.73
C GLU A 258 5.41 26.45 -4.96
N ASP A 259 4.22 27.03 -4.87
CA ASP A 259 3.25 27.14 -5.97
C ASP A 259 2.86 25.83 -6.66
N ILE A 260 2.87 24.72 -5.91
CA ILE A 260 2.45 23.40 -6.40
C ILE A 260 0.98 23.46 -6.83
N ASN A 261 0.12 23.99 -5.95
CA ASN A 261 -1.32 24.18 -6.16
C ASN A 261 -2.04 22.92 -6.69
N LEU A 262 -1.68 21.75 -6.14
CA LEU A 262 -2.27 20.46 -6.52
C LEU A 262 -3.39 20.10 -5.56
N VAL A 263 -4.59 19.89 -6.10
CA VAL A 263 -5.71 19.37 -5.30
C VAL A 263 -5.51 17.87 -5.07
N VAL A 264 -5.60 17.45 -3.81
CA VAL A 264 -5.28 16.08 -3.40
C VAL A 264 -6.30 15.54 -2.39
N ASP A 265 -6.50 14.24 -2.46
CA ASP A 265 -7.41 13.45 -1.63
C ASP A 265 -6.97 11.97 -1.59
N GLY A 266 -7.29 11.31 -0.48
CA GLY A 266 -7.06 9.87 -0.28
C GLY A 266 -5.58 9.49 -0.17
N ASP A 267 -5.24 8.30 -0.66
CA ASP A 267 -3.89 7.73 -0.56
C ASP A 267 -2.95 8.32 -1.64
N LEU A 268 -1.86 8.93 -1.18
CA LEU A 268 -0.81 9.50 -2.02
C LEU A 268 0.51 8.77 -1.79
N ARG A 269 1.29 8.62 -2.85
CA ARG A 269 2.71 8.23 -2.80
C ARG A 269 3.57 9.34 -3.37
N ILE A 270 4.55 9.80 -2.60
CA ILE A 270 5.48 10.84 -3.01
C ILE A 270 6.88 10.23 -3.10
N LYS A 271 7.49 10.34 -4.27
CA LYS A 271 8.82 9.80 -4.58
C LYS A 271 9.77 10.93 -4.90
N PHE A 272 10.90 11.00 -4.21
CA PHE A 272 11.95 11.98 -4.44
C PHE A 272 13.12 11.35 -5.17
N PHE A 273 13.68 12.13 -6.09
CA PHE A 273 14.77 11.74 -6.96
C PHE A 273 15.79 12.85 -7.02
N ASP A 274 17.04 12.46 -7.15
CA ASP A 274 18.16 13.33 -7.46
C ASP A 274 18.44 13.24 -8.97
N GLN A 275 18.44 14.36 -9.67
CA GLN A 275 18.66 14.41 -11.11
C GLN A 275 20.15 14.27 -11.42
N ASP A 276 20.54 13.11 -11.97
CA ASP A 276 21.85 12.92 -12.58
C ASP A 276 21.78 13.30 -14.07
N SER A 277 22.86 13.87 -14.61
CA SER A 277 22.95 14.38 -15.99
C SER A 277 22.83 13.28 -17.06
N PHE A 278 22.96 12.00 -16.69
CA PHE A 278 23.02 10.87 -17.63
C PHE A 278 21.99 9.75 -17.40
N MET A 279 21.15 9.82 -16.35
CA MET A 279 20.19 8.76 -15.99
C MET A 279 18.80 9.31 -15.64
N ARG A 280 17.79 8.44 -15.49
CA ARG A 280 16.40 8.76 -15.06
C ARG A 280 16.29 9.32 -13.61
N GLY A 281 17.37 9.87 -13.05
CA GLY A 281 17.50 10.31 -11.67
C GLY A 281 17.63 9.15 -10.68
N THR A 282 18.39 9.37 -9.61
CA THR A 282 18.59 8.42 -8.51
C THR A 282 17.49 8.60 -7.47
N LYS A 283 16.72 7.55 -7.17
CA LYS A 283 15.68 7.63 -6.14
C LYS A 283 16.31 7.87 -4.77
N MET A 284 15.95 8.98 -4.13
CA MET A 284 16.47 9.36 -2.82
C MET A 284 15.70 8.65 -1.71
N PHE A 285 14.38 8.83 -1.71
CA PHE A 285 13.45 8.24 -0.75
C PHE A 285 12.02 8.30 -1.30
N GLN A 286 11.09 7.71 -0.57
CA GLN A 286 9.66 7.92 -0.80
C GLN A 286 8.90 7.86 0.52
N PHE A 287 7.63 8.22 0.51
CA PHE A 287 6.70 7.88 1.57
C PHE A 287 5.27 7.90 1.01
N THR A 288 4.35 7.29 1.75
CA THR A 288 2.92 7.44 1.49
C THR A 288 2.23 8.15 2.64
N LEU A 289 1.08 8.76 2.34
CA LEU A 289 0.17 9.32 3.33
C LEU A 289 -1.26 9.16 2.83
N ASN A 290 -2.23 9.24 3.74
CA ASN A 290 -3.63 9.40 3.39
C ASN A 290 -4.08 10.80 3.85
N THR A 291 -4.64 11.61 2.95
CA THR A 291 -4.98 13.02 3.26
C THR A 291 -5.98 13.15 4.40
N ASN A 292 -6.79 12.13 4.64
CA ASN A 292 -7.79 12.15 5.70
C ASN A 292 -7.19 12.17 7.11
N PHE A 293 -5.89 11.91 7.25
CA PHE A 293 -5.15 11.94 8.51
C PHE A 293 -4.20 13.14 8.60
N VAL A 294 -4.32 14.10 7.69
CA VAL A 294 -3.67 15.40 7.84
C VAL A 294 -4.42 16.19 8.91
N ASP A 295 -3.68 16.72 9.87
CA ASP A 295 -4.23 17.59 10.91
C ASP A 295 -4.79 18.87 10.28
N LEU A 296 -6.09 19.10 10.45
CA LEU A 296 -6.80 20.23 9.87
C LEU A 296 -6.58 21.55 10.61
N ASP A 297 -6.06 21.51 11.84
CA ASP A 297 -5.75 22.72 12.59
C ASP A 297 -4.41 23.32 12.14
N THR A 298 -3.44 22.46 11.82
CA THR A 298 -2.10 22.88 11.38
C THR A 298 -1.92 22.87 9.86
N LEU A 299 -2.73 22.08 9.14
CA LEU A 299 -2.64 21.84 7.69
C LEU A 299 -1.22 21.53 7.22
N THR A 300 -0.43 20.88 8.09
CA THR A 300 0.98 20.61 7.88
C THR A 300 1.28 19.16 8.21
N LEU A 301 2.03 18.48 7.35
CA LEU A 301 2.53 17.14 7.63
C LEU A 301 4.06 17.15 7.65
N ILE A 302 4.63 16.75 8.78
CA ILE A 302 6.08 16.56 8.94
C ILE A 302 6.39 15.06 8.85
N VAL A 303 7.36 14.71 8.01
CA VAL A 303 7.86 13.34 7.86
C VAL A 303 9.36 13.34 8.12
N ASN A 304 9.74 12.86 9.31
CA ASN A 304 11.14 12.75 9.71
C ASN A 304 11.88 11.72 8.87
N ARG A 305 13.20 11.85 8.74
CA ARG A 305 14.07 10.88 8.03
C ARG A 305 13.80 9.43 8.39
N THR A 306 13.57 9.14 9.67
CA THR A 306 13.31 7.79 10.19
C THR A 306 11.95 7.24 9.78
N GLN A 307 11.02 8.08 9.33
CA GLN A 307 9.68 7.74 8.85
C GLN A 307 9.58 7.68 7.32
N LEU A 308 10.66 8.00 6.59
CA LEU A 308 10.75 7.85 5.14
C LEU A 308 11.08 6.40 4.76
N ASP A 309 10.74 5.99 3.55
CA ASP A 309 11.13 4.70 3.00
C ASP A 309 12.40 4.80 2.16
N GLY A 310 13.07 3.67 1.97
CA GLY A 310 14.21 3.56 1.07
C GLY A 310 15.52 3.90 1.78
N MET A 311 16.35 4.74 1.16
CA MET A 311 17.70 5.01 1.65
C MET A 311 17.69 5.92 2.88
N ALA A 312 16.78 6.89 2.95
CA ALA A 312 16.72 7.86 4.05
C ALA A 312 16.63 7.21 5.44
N SER A 313 15.71 6.27 5.65
CA SER A 313 15.58 5.57 6.94
C SER A 313 16.67 4.53 7.22
N LYS A 314 17.41 4.10 6.19
CA LYS A 314 18.48 3.11 6.31
C LYS A 314 19.87 3.74 6.41
N ASP A 315 19.99 5.05 6.18
CA ASP A 315 21.25 5.78 6.24
C ASP A 315 21.66 6.07 7.69
N VAL A 316 22.08 5.01 8.39
CA VAL A 316 22.54 5.11 9.79
C VAL A 316 23.89 5.82 9.87
N LYS A 317 24.67 5.83 8.79
CA LYS A 317 26.02 6.43 8.74
C LYS A 317 26.01 7.90 8.32
N GLY A 318 24.84 8.48 8.02
CA GLY A 318 24.69 9.89 7.61
C GLY A 318 25.46 10.20 6.32
N ARG A 319 25.47 9.27 5.35
CA ARG A 319 26.18 9.45 4.08
C ARG A 319 25.42 10.32 3.09
N PHE A 320 24.09 10.21 3.10
CA PHE A 320 23.18 10.81 2.13
C PHE A 320 22.22 11.81 2.76
N PHE A 321 21.94 11.69 4.06
CA PHE A 321 21.01 12.56 4.76
C PHE A 321 21.56 12.93 6.14
N ASP A 322 21.39 14.20 6.52
CA ASP A 322 21.68 14.64 7.88
C ASP A 322 20.77 13.95 8.90
N PRO A 323 21.21 13.76 10.16
CA PRO A 323 20.41 13.10 11.19
C PRO A 323 19.04 13.75 11.44
N ASP A 324 18.98 15.08 11.33
CA ASP A 324 17.81 15.94 11.53
C ASP A 324 17.04 16.26 10.23
N PHE A 325 17.36 15.60 9.11
CA PHE A 325 16.62 15.74 7.86
C PHE A 325 15.12 15.41 8.04
N TYR A 326 14.25 16.25 7.48
CA TYR A 326 12.81 15.97 7.40
C TYR A 326 12.16 16.65 6.20
N VAL A 327 10.98 16.14 5.84
CA VAL A 327 10.12 16.71 4.80
C VAL A 327 8.90 17.35 5.44
N GLU A 328 8.55 18.55 5.02
CA GLU A 328 7.34 19.26 5.43
C GLU A 328 6.44 19.45 4.20
N LEU A 329 5.16 19.08 4.33
CA LEU A 329 4.13 19.34 3.33
C LEU A 329 3.16 20.35 3.92
N LYS A 330 2.87 21.42 3.18
CA LYS A 330 1.88 22.43 3.58
C LYS A 330 0.65 22.36 2.70
N PHE A 331 -0.50 22.28 3.36
CA PHE A 331 -1.79 22.18 2.72
C PHE A 331 -2.62 23.45 2.92
N GLU A 332 -3.64 23.59 2.10
CA GLU A 332 -4.73 24.56 2.23
C GLU A 332 -6.04 23.79 2.19
N LEU A 333 -6.96 24.05 3.13
CA LEU A 333 -8.28 23.44 3.14
C LEU A 333 -9.15 24.11 2.06
N ILE A 334 -9.56 23.35 1.04
CA ILE A 334 -10.44 23.88 -0.03
C ILE A 334 -11.90 23.81 0.40
N ALA A 335 -12.32 22.70 0.98
CA ALA A 335 -13.70 22.43 1.36
C ALA A 335 -13.75 21.44 2.54
N LYS A 336 -14.81 21.51 3.35
CA LYS A 336 -15.09 20.64 4.50
C LYS A 336 -16.60 20.33 4.56
N GLY A 337 -16.98 19.16 5.05
CA GLY A 337 -18.37 18.72 5.15
C GLY A 337 -18.96 18.19 3.85
N LEU A 338 -18.13 17.74 2.91
CA LEU A 338 -18.59 17.24 1.63
C LEU A 338 -19.37 15.94 1.77
N ARG A 339 -20.66 15.98 1.43
CA ARG A 339 -21.49 14.79 1.24
C ARG A 339 -21.30 14.15 -0.16
N HIS A 340 -20.57 14.82 -1.06
CA HIS A 340 -20.44 14.51 -2.48
C HIS A 340 -18.97 14.39 -2.92
N SER A 341 -18.72 13.72 -4.06
CA SER A 341 -17.38 13.39 -4.55
C SER A 341 -16.59 14.62 -5.02
N LEU A 342 -15.26 14.53 -5.13
CA LEU A 342 -14.41 15.60 -5.69
C LEU A 342 -14.91 16.10 -7.06
N ALA A 343 -15.46 15.21 -7.89
CA ALA A 343 -16.04 15.56 -9.18
C ALA A 343 -17.26 16.49 -9.06
N ASP A 344 -18.08 16.31 -8.01
CA ASP A 344 -19.26 17.14 -7.76
C ASP A 344 -18.89 18.54 -7.23
N VAL A 345 -17.81 18.62 -6.44
CA VAL A 345 -17.29 19.90 -5.94
C VAL A 345 -16.62 20.71 -7.05
N VAL A 346 -15.86 20.03 -7.91
CA VAL A 346 -15.25 20.65 -9.09
C VAL A 346 -16.31 21.21 -10.05
N LYS A 347 -17.43 20.51 -10.24
CA LYS A 347 -18.55 20.99 -11.07
C LYS A 347 -19.27 22.21 -10.47
N SER A 348 -19.34 22.32 -9.14
CA SER A 348 -20.12 23.37 -8.46
C SER A 348 -19.37 24.69 -8.26
N ASP A 349 -18.04 24.68 -8.16
CA ASP A 349 -17.23 25.91 -8.12
C ASP A 349 -15.89 25.73 -8.87
N PRO A 350 -15.89 25.77 -10.22
CA PRO A 350 -14.70 25.56 -11.03
C PRO A 350 -13.57 26.57 -10.76
N SER A 351 -13.92 27.76 -10.26
CA SER A 351 -12.98 28.85 -10.01
C SER A 351 -11.96 28.54 -8.90
N ARG A 352 -12.34 27.66 -7.95
CA ARG A 352 -11.45 27.19 -6.87
C ARG A 352 -10.41 26.17 -7.30
N PHE A 353 -10.56 25.48 -8.44
CA PHE A 353 -9.75 24.30 -8.73
C PHE A 353 -8.59 24.55 -9.72
N GLY A 354 -8.46 25.76 -10.28
CA GLY A 354 -7.45 26.07 -11.30
C GLY A 354 -7.67 25.25 -12.58
N LYS A 355 -6.89 25.48 -13.64
CA LYS A 355 -7.03 24.72 -14.91
C LYS A 355 -6.76 23.23 -14.66
N ILE A 356 -7.81 22.42 -14.63
CA ILE A 356 -7.75 20.96 -14.55
C ILE A 356 -7.32 20.46 -15.93
N SER A 357 -6.33 19.55 -15.97
CA SER A 357 -5.99 18.78 -17.18
C SER A 357 -7.22 18.02 -17.66
N PRO A 358 -7.59 18.04 -18.96
CA PRO A 358 -8.85 17.47 -19.42
C PRO A 358 -8.91 15.98 -19.09
N PHE A 359 -9.81 15.61 -18.19
CA PHE A 359 -10.25 14.23 -18.00
C PHE A 359 -11.01 13.82 -19.25
N SER A 360 -10.64 12.67 -19.81
CA SER A 360 -11.37 11.98 -20.87
C SER A 360 -12.80 11.69 -20.38
N GLN A 361 -13.76 12.48 -20.86
CA GLN A 361 -15.15 12.10 -20.88
C GLN A 361 -15.31 11.02 -21.96
N GLU A 362 -15.55 9.78 -21.56
CA GLU A 362 -16.28 8.82 -22.38
C GLU A 362 -17.46 8.30 -21.57
N GLU A 363 -18.57 8.19 -22.28
CA GLU A 363 -19.96 8.21 -21.83
C GLU A 363 -20.38 6.88 -21.19
N VAL A 364 -21.17 6.96 -20.13
CA VAL A 364 -22.13 5.92 -19.76
C VAL A 364 -23.50 6.56 -19.85
N SER A 365 -24.14 6.45 -21.01
CA SER A 365 -25.57 6.63 -21.18
C SER A 365 -26.26 5.30 -20.95
N SER A 366 -26.99 5.18 -19.85
CA SER A 366 -28.10 4.23 -19.73
C SER A 366 -29.16 4.89 -18.86
N GLU A 367 -30.07 5.61 -19.50
CA GLU A 367 -31.35 5.99 -18.89
C GLU A 367 -32.22 4.73 -18.78
N GLU A 368 -32.68 4.47 -17.56
CA GLU A 368 -33.77 3.56 -17.24
C GLU A 368 -35.08 4.26 -17.60
N ASP A 369 -35.78 3.81 -18.64
CA ASP A 369 -37.19 4.11 -18.84
C ASP A 369 -38.02 3.09 -18.06
N CYS A 370 -38.56 3.53 -16.92
CA CYS A 370 -39.70 2.91 -16.24
C CYS A 370 -40.92 3.81 -16.44
N GLU A 371 -41.85 3.40 -17.29
CA GLU A 371 -43.27 3.82 -17.38
C GLU A 371 -43.84 3.09 -18.63
N GLU A 372 -45.05 2.58 -18.76
CA GLU A 372 -46.22 2.38 -17.92
C GLU A 372 -47.04 1.29 -18.67
N ILE A 373 -47.75 0.41 -17.97
CA ILE A 373 -48.71 -0.53 -18.59
C ILE A 373 -50.09 0.12 -18.64
N PRO A 374 -50.77 0.18 -19.80
CA PRO A 374 -52.22 0.25 -19.83
C PRO A 374 -52.86 -1.02 -20.40
N GLU A 375 -53.93 -1.43 -19.72
CA GLU A 375 -54.82 -2.52 -20.08
C GLU A 375 -55.58 -2.33 -21.40
N LYS A 376 -55.82 -3.47 -22.07
CA LYS A 376 -57.02 -3.89 -22.80
C LYS A 376 -57.87 -2.85 -23.57
N HIS A 377 -58.01 -3.08 -24.89
CA HIS A 377 -59.31 -3.24 -25.57
C HIS A 377 -59.11 -3.94 -26.94
N LYS A 378 -59.63 -5.16 -27.12
CA LYS A 378 -60.73 -5.51 -28.07
C LYS A 378 -60.81 -4.66 -29.36
N ASN A 379 -60.49 -5.25 -30.51
CA ASN A 379 -61.48 -5.70 -31.51
C ASN A 379 -60.83 -6.12 -32.83
N THR A 380 -61.45 -7.14 -33.43
CA THR A 380 -61.32 -7.70 -34.79
C THR A 380 -60.06 -8.43 -35.17
#